data_AF-A0A2A2HZS9-F1
#
_entry.id   AF-A0A2A2HZS9-F1
#
_cell.length_a   1.000
_cell.length_b   1.000
_cell.length_c   1.000
_cell.angle_alpha   90.00
_cell.angle_beta   90.00
_cell.angle_gamma   90.00
#
_symmetry.space_group_name_H-M   'P 1'
#
loop_
_entity.id
_entity.type
_entity.pdbx_description
1 polymer ?
#
loop_
_entity_poly.entity_id
_entity_poly.type
_entity_poly.pdbx_seq_one_letter_code
_entity_poly.pdbx_strand_id
1 'polypeptide(L)'
;MSWILTKHSLQVTLFMTLGRVFDIDGDSFSIDDLLKTCIEEIQSFSKEKLRERRLAESDDQVEPEWMPDFILRADEIEQVDFQKLRSEVGKHRRIFEENYKPIRHKLFAHSDKEHLEDRSSLWSSTNIGELESILWFLYDLQQTLFDAYNNGKRPFLKGRKPNFDFYEDDFGRLLDQIKGT
;
A
#
# COMPACT_ATOMS: atom_id res chain seq x y z
N MET A 1 -0.08 9.55 30.73
CA MET A 1 0.55 10.46 29.74
C MET A 1 1.05 9.72 28.48
N SER A 2 1.54 8.48 28.56
CA SER A 2 2.05 7.72 27.40
C SER A 2 1.03 7.54 26.26
N TRP A 3 -0.21 7.15 26.56
CA TRP A 3 -1.22 6.83 25.53
C TRP A 3 -1.57 8.00 24.59
N ILE A 4 -1.65 9.23 25.12
CA ILE A 4 -1.96 10.43 24.32
C ILE A 4 -0.82 10.72 23.35
N LEU A 5 0.43 10.61 23.81
CA LEU A 5 1.61 10.81 22.98
C LEU A 5 1.70 9.74 21.90
N THR A 6 1.53 8.46 22.25
CA THR A 6 1.56 7.36 21.29
C THR A 6 0.47 7.51 20.22
N LYS A 7 -0.77 7.81 20.62
CA LYS A 7 -1.87 8.05 19.68
C LYS A 7 -1.53 9.20 18.73
N HIS A 8 -1.06 10.31 19.26
CA HIS A 8 -0.69 11.47 18.43
C HIS A 8 0.42 11.12 17.44
N SER A 9 1.48 10.44 17.88
CA SER A 9 2.56 10.00 17.01
C SER A 9 2.08 9.07 15.89
N LEU A 10 1.23 8.09 16.21
CA LEU A 10 0.65 7.19 15.20
C LEU A 10 -0.19 7.95 14.18
N GLN A 11 -1.01 8.90 14.62
CA GLN A 11 -1.82 9.75 13.72
C GLN A 11 -0.93 10.59 12.80
N VAL A 12 0.10 11.25 13.34
CA VAL A 12 1.06 12.04 12.54
C VAL A 12 1.73 11.15 11.49
N THR A 13 2.27 10.01 11.91
CA THR A 13 2.95 9.07 11.01
C THR A 13 2.01 8.56 9.93
N LEU A 14 0.76 8.23 10.27
CA LEU A 14 -0.22 7.78 9.29
C LEU A 14 -0.47 8.82 8.20
N PHE A 15 -0.79 10.07 8.56
CA PHE A 15 -1.08 11.12 7.57
C PHE A 15 0.15 11.53 6.76
N MET A 16 1.33 11.53 7.37
CA MET A 16 2.58 11.81 6.65
C MET A 16 2.92 10.69 5.66
N THR A 17 2.75 9.43 6.05
CA THR A 17 2.98 8.28 5.16
C THR A 17 1.98 8.26 4.02
N LEU A 18 0.68 8.41 4.29
CA LEU A 18 -0.33 8.50 3.24
C LEU A 18 -0.07 9.68 2.30
N GLY A 19 0.38 10.81 2.84
CA GLY A 19 0.78 11.97 2.06
C GLY A 19 1.91 11.71 1.08
N ARG A 20 2.89 10.87 1.46
CA ARG A 20 3.99 10.44 0.57
C ARG A 20 3.54 9.38 -0.44
N VAL A 21 2.70 8.45 0.00
CA VAL A 21 2.18 7.37 -0.82
C VAL A 21 1.36 7.90 -2.01
N PHE A 22 0.56 8.94 -1.77
CA PHE A 22 -0.26 9.61 -2.78
C PHE A 22 0.39 10.87 -3.39
N ASP A 23 1.66 11.11 -3.11
CA ASP A 23 2.36 12.27 -3.64
C ASP A 23 2.50 12.15 -5.18
N ILE A 24 2.46 13.29 -5.86
CA ILE A 24 2.59 13.38 -7.33
C ILE A 24 3.86 14.14 -7.71
N ASP A 25 4.54 14.74 -6.73
CA ASP A 25 5.78 15.46 -6.98
C ASP A 25 6.84 14.46 -7.47
N GLY A 26 7.44 14.74 -8.62
CA GLY A 26 8.34 13.83 -9.34
C GLY A 26 9.67 13.50 -8.66
N ASP A 27 9.88 14.00 -7.44
CA ASP A 27 11.02 13.69 -6.57
C ASP A 27 10.65 12.67 -5.46
N SER A 28 9.44 12.13 -5.47
CA SER A 28 8.91 11.26 -4.41
C SER A 28 8.63 9.84 -4.93
N PHE A 29 9.09 8.81 -4.22
CA PHE A 29 8.71 7.43 -4.52
C PHE A 29 7.24 7.17 -4.11
N SER A 30 6.31 7.52 -5.00
CA SER A 30 4.88 7.38 -4.78
C SER A 30 4.26 6.19 -5.52
N ILE A 31 2.97 5.94 -5.29
CA ILE A 31 2.24 4.92 -6.03
C ILE A 31 2.14 5.25 -7.53
N ASP A 32 2.04 6.53 -7.90
CA ASP A 32 2.03 6.90 -9.32
C ASP A 32 3.33 6.56 -9.99
N ASP A 33 4.46 6.86 -9.32
CA ASP A 33 5.78 6.56 -9.84
C ASP A 33 6.01 5.06 -9.96
N LEU A 34 5.54 4.28 -8.98
CA LEU A 34 5.55 2.82 -9.05
C LEU A 34 4.74 2.30 -10.24
N LEU A 35 3.48 2.74 -10.39
CA LEU A 35 2.62 2.28 -11.49
C LEU A 35 3.12 2.75 -12.85
N LYS A 36 3.66 3.96 -12.94
CA LYS A 36 4.33 4.48 -14.14
C LYS A 36 5.51 3.59 -14.50
N THR A 37 6.36 3.25 -13.54
CA THR A 37 7.49 2.33 -13.74
C THR A 37 6.99 0.96 -14.22
N CYS A 38 5.90 0.41 -13.64
CA CYS A 38 5.33 -0.86 -14.10
C CYS A 38 4.83 -0.80 -15.56
N ILE A 39 4.28 0.34 -15.99
CA ILE A 39 3.79 0.55 -17.35
C ILE A 39 4.96 0.69 -18.34
N GLU A 40 5.96 1.50 -17.98
CA GLU A 40 7.17 1.73 -18.79
C GLU A 40 7.97 0.44 -18.96
N GLU A 41 8.12 -0.33 -17.88
CA GLU A 41 8.85 -1.59 -17.85
C GLU A 41 7.93 -2.82 -17.94
N ILE A 42 6.88 -2.75 -18.77
CA ILE A 42 5.89 -3.84 -18.89
C ILE A 42 6.52 -5.20 -19.26
N GLN A 43 7.64 -5.17 -19.98
CA GLN A 43 8.40 -6.38 -20.35
C GLN A 43 8.93 -7.13 -19.13
N SER A 44 9.14 -6.46 -18.00
CA SER A 44 9.50 -7.09 -16.73
C SER A 44 8.42 -8.06 -16.22
N PHE A 45 7.18 -7.95 -16.70
CA PHE A 45 6.08 -8.85 -16.36
C PHE A 45 5.88 -10.00 -17.36
N SER A 46 6.77 -10.13 -18.35
CA SER A 46 6.70 -11.23 -19.31
C SER A 46 6.97 -12.59 -18.64
N LYS A 47 6.52 -13.66 -19.30
CA LYS A 47 6.73 -15.04 -18.85
C LYS A 47 8.21 -15.39 -18.79
N GLU A 48 9.00 -14.87 -19.71
CA GLU A 48 10.46 -15.03 -19.76
C GLU A 48 11.10 -14.38 -18.53
N LYS A 49 10.73 -13.13 -18.23
CA LYS A 49 11.26 -12.42 -17.05
C LYS A 49 10.81 -13.05 -15.74
N LEU A 50 9.59 -13.57 -15.68
CA LEU A 50 9.12 -14.35 -14.54
C LEU A 50 9.95 -15.63 -14.34
N ARG A 51 10.27 -16.34 -15.43
CA ARG A 51 11.13 -17.53 -15.39
C ARG A 51 12.54 -17.20 -14.93
N GLU A 52 13.14 -16.14 -15.45
CA GLU A 52 14.46 -15.65 -15.02
C GLU A 52 14.50 -15.37 -13.51
N ARG A 53 13.48 -14.71 -12.96
CA ARG A 53 13.38 -14.44 -11.52
C ARG A 53 13.30 -15.72 -10.70
N ARG A 54 12.44 -16.67 -11.10
CA ARG A 54 12.28 -17.94 -10.38
C ARG A 54 13.53 -18.81 -10.42
N LEU A 55 14.26 -18.79 -11.54
CA LEU A 55 15.53 -19.50 -11.65
C LEU A 55 16.59 -18.88 -10.73
N ALA A 56 16.63 -17.54 -10.63
CA ALA A 56 17.56 -16.83 -9.75
C ALA A 56 17.26 -17.04 -8.25
N GLU A 57 15.99 -17.31 -7.90
CA GLU A 57 15.57 -17.67 -6.54
C GLU A 57 15.87 -19.15 -6.18
N SER A 58 16.21 -19.99 -7.16
CA SER A 58 16.46 -21.42 -6.94
C SER A 58 17.93 -21.63 -6.54
N ASP A 59 18.17 -22.30 -5.40
CA ASP A 59 19.50 -22.48 -4.81
C ASP A 59 20.57 -23.01 -5.78
N ASP A 60 20.20 -23.96 -6.65
CA ASP A 60 21.11 -24.60 -7.61
C ASP A 60 21.04 -24.00 -9.03
N GLN A 61 20.21 -22.97 -9.28
CA GLN A 61 19.89 -22.45 -10.62
C GLN A 61 19.47 -23.54 -11.62
N VAL A 62 19.01 -24.68 -11.12
CA VAL A 62 18.44 -25.78 -11.91
C VAL A 62 16.94 -25.56 -11.98
N GLU A 63 16.39 -25.61 -13.20
CA GLU A 63 14.95 -25.48 -13.42
C GLU A 63 14.18 -26.64 -12.77
N PRO A 64 13.33 -26.37 -11.77
CA PRO A 64 12.52 -27.41 -11.15
C PRO A 64 11.44 -27.94 -12.11
N GLU A 65 11.05 -29.21 -11.94
CA GLU A 65 10.03 -29.84 -12.80
C GLU A 65 8.68 -29.10 -12.83
N TRP A 66 8.31 -28.42 -11.73
CA TRP A 66 7.06 -27.67 -11.65
C TRP A 66 7.09 -26.31 -12.39
N MET A 67 8.28 -25.81 -12.73
CA MET A 67 8.46 -24.44 -13.24
C MET A 67 7.86 -24.23 -14.64
N PRO A 68 8.04 -25.12 -15.62
CA PRO A 68 7.40 -24.97 -16.93
C PRO A 68 5.88 -24.85 -16.85
N ASP A 69 5.22 -25.70 -16.06
CA ASP A 69 3.78 -25.68 -15.86
C ASP A 69 3.29 -24.42 -15.11
N PHE A 70 4.13 -23.89 -14.22
CA PHE A 70 3.84 -22.64 -13.51
C PHE A 70 3.89 -21.44 -14.47
N ILE A 71 4.95 -21.33 -15.29
CA ILE A 71 5.12 -20.25 -16.26
C ILE A 71 4.05 -20.32 -17.36
N LEU A 72 3.69 -21.53 -17.81
CA LEU A 72 2.63 -21.72 -18.79
C LEU A 72 1.30 -21.14 -18.32
N ARG A 73 0.97 -21.35 -17.03
CA ARG A 73 -0.27 -20.88 -16.38
C ARG A 73 -0.26 -19.39 -16.00
N ALA A 74 0.87 -18.71 -16.10
CA ALA A 74 0.93 -17.27 -15.87
C ALA A 74 0.10 -16.53 -16.94
N ASP A 75 -0.52 -15.43 -16.53
CA ASP A 75 -1.26 -14.55 -17.40
C ASP A 75 -0.31 -13.67 -18.22
N GLU A 76 -0.74 -13.26 -19.42
CA GLU A 76 -0.08 -12.17 -20.14
C GLU A 76 -0.57 -10.83 -19.60
N ILE A 77 0.36 -10.02 -19.09
CA ILE A 77 0.07 -8.75 -18.45
C ILE A 77 0.32 -7.62 -19.45
N GLU A 78 -0.68 -6.76 -19.63
CA GLU A 78 -0.62 -5.62 -20.55
C GLU A 78 -0.57 -4.29 -19.80
N GLN A 79 -0.09 -3.25 -20.47
CA GLN A 79 -0.08 -1.89 -19.92
C GLN A 79 -1.49 -1.42 -19.49
N VAL A 80 -2.53 -1.84 -20.21
CA VAL A 80 -3.93 -1.48 -19.91
C VAL A 80 -4.37 -1.96 -18.52
N ASP A 81 -3.80 -3.06 -18.02
CA ASP A 81 -4.14 -3.59 -16.71
C ASP A 81 -3.62 -2.65 -15.59
N PHE A 82 -2.42 -2.10 -15.73
CA PHE A 82 -1.89 -1.09 -14.81
C PHE A 82 -2.57 0.28 -14.96
N GLN A 83 -3.03 0.65 -16.16
CA GLN A 83 -3.82 1.87 -16.35
C GLN A 83 -5.15 1.83 -15.58
N LYS A 84 -5.78 0.65 -15.50
CA LYS A 84 -6.98 0.47 -14.66
C LYS A 84 -6.65 0.68 -13.18
N LEU A 85 -5.53 0.12 -12.69
CA LEU A 85 -5.08 0.37 -11.31
C LEU A 85 -4.83 1.85 -11.04
N ARG A 86 -4.19 2.55 -11.99
CA ARG A 86 -3.95 4.00 -11.87
C ARG A 86 -5.25 4.80 -11.74
N SER A 87 -6.30 4.40 -12.44
CA SER A 87 -7.64 4.99 -12.29
C SER A 87 -8.19 4.82 -10.87
N GLU A 88 -8.06 3.63 -10.30
CA GLU A 88 -8.52 3.35 -8.92
C GLU A 88 -7.69 4.09 -7.86
N VAL A 89 -6.37 4.22 -8.06
CA VAL A 89 -5.50 5.06 -7.22
C VAL A 89 -5.98 6.51 -7.27
N GLY A 90 -6.32 7.02 -8.46
CA GLY A 90 -6.83 8.39 -8.62
C GLY A 90 -8.11 8.66 -7.82
N LYS A 91 -9.00 7.67 -7.69
CA LYS A 91 -10.22 7.80 -6.86
C LYS A 91 -9.88 7.94 -5.37
N HIS A 92 -9.04 7.05 -4.85
CA HIS A 92 -8.65 7.07 -3.44
C HIS A 92 -7.77 8.27 -3.09
N ARG A 93 -6.95 8.73 -4.04
CA ARG A 93 -6.17 9.97 -3.89
C ARG A 93 -7.08 11.17 -3.69
N ARG A 94 -8.13 11.35 -4.51
CA ARG A 94 -9.04 12.49 -4.37
C ARG A 94 -9.66 12.54 -2.97
N ILE A 95 -10.10 11.38 -2.45
CA ILE A 95 -10.61 11.28 -1.08
C ILE A 95 -9.53 11.71 -0.07
N PHE A 96 -8.29 11.24 -0.24
CA PHE A 96 -7.17 11.65 0.61
C PHE A 96 -6.90 13.17 0.54
N GLU A 97 -6.86 13.74 -0.66
CA GLU A 97 -6.56 15.16 -0.88
C GLU A 97 -7.66 16.10 -0.39
N GLU A 98 -8.92 15.71 -0.53
CA GLU A 98 -10.06 16.52 -0.10
C GLU A 98 -10.23 16.48 1.44
N ASN A 99 -10.15 15.28 2.03
CA ASN A 99 -10.55 15.10 3.44
C ASN A 99 -9.37 15.08 4.42
N TYR A 100 -8.17 14.69 3.99
CA TYR A 100 -7.05 14.38 4.91
C TYR A 100 -5.78 15.18 4.66
N LYS A 101 -5.51 15.63 3.43
CA LYS A 101 -4.38 16.54 3.13
C LYS A 101 -4.46 17.87 3.89
N PRO A 102 -5.63 18.52 4.10
CA PRO A 102 -5.73 19.72 4.92
C PRO A 102 -5.29 19.50 6.37
N ILE A 103 -5.54 18.30 6.92
CA ILE A 103 -5.12 17.89 8.27
C ILE A 103 -3.59 17.86 8.33
N ARG A 104 -2.94 17.26 7.33
CA ARG A 104 -1.47 17.27 7.21
C ARG A 104 -0.90 18.69 7.15
N HIS A 105 -1.43 19.53 6.26
CA HIS A 105 -0.90 20.89 6.07
C HIS A 105 -1.10 21.78 7.30
N LYS A 106 -2.30 21.76 7.91
CA LYS A 106 -2.66 22.64 9.03
C LYS A 106 -2.18 22.16 10.40
N LEU A 107 -2.01 20.85 10.62
CA LEU A 107 -1.60 20.33 11.93
C LEU A 107 -0.10 20.01 12.02
N PHE A 108 0.55 19.63 10.91
CA PHE A 108 1.87 18.99 10.99
C PHE A 108 2.97 19.63 10.13
N ALA A 109 2.65 20.30 9.02
CA ALA A 109 3.65 20.94 8.15
C ALA A 109 3.92 22.42 8.50
N HIS A 110 2.88 23.16 8.90
CA HIS A 110 2.98 24.53 9.39
C HIS A 110 2.19 24.64 10.69
N SER A 111 2.84 24.39 11.84
CA SER A 111 2.20 24.52 13.15
C SER A 111 2.07 26.00 13.52
N ASP A 112 1.17 26.71 12.86
CA ASP A 112 0.78 28.06 13.24
C ASP A 112 -0.09 27.97 14.50
N LYS A 113 0.43 28.51 15.60
CA LYS A 113 -0.22 28.50 16.93
C LYS A 113 -1.58 29.24 16.92
N GLU A 114 -1.91 29.97 15.86
CA GLU A 114 -3.13 30.78 15.73
C GLU A 114 -4.40 29.97 15.36
N HIS A 115 -4.27 28.70 14.93
CA HIS A 115 -5.43 27.89 14.48
C HIS A 115 -5.84 26.75 15.43
N LEU A 116 -5.47 26.83 16.72
CA LEU A 116 -5.74 25.77 17.70
C LEU A 116 -7.24 25.51 17.94
N GLU A 117 -8.11 26.50 17.71
CA GLU A 117 -9.58 26.41 17.82
C GLU A 117 -10.22 25.66 16.62
N ASP A 118 -9.60 25.73 15.43
CA ASP A 118 -10.07 25.12 14.17
C ASP A 118 -9.64 23.64 14.04
N ARG A 119 -9.07 23.05 15.09
CA ARG A 119 -8.67 21.63 15.06
C ARG A 119 -9.86 20.69 15.14
N SER A 120 -10.87 21.05 15.93
CA SER A 120 -12.08 20.21 16.11
C SER A 120 -12.90 20.09 14.81
N SER A 121 -12.98 21.16 14.04
CA SER A 121 -13.63 21.20 12.72
C SER A 121 -12.87 20.36 11.68
N LEU A 122 -11.52 20.38 11.68
CA LEU A 122 -10.70 19.54 10.80
C LEU A 122 -10.86 18.04 11.04
N TRP A 123 -11.10 17.63 12.29
CA TRP A 123 -11.39 16.24 12.61
C TRP A 123 -12.86 15.87 12.36
N SER A 124 -13.78 16.85 12.34
CA SER A 124 -15.21 16.58 12.14
C SER A 124 -15.56 16.02 10.75
N SER A 125 -14.71 16.31 9.75
CA SER A 125 -14.82 15.75 8.40
C SER A 125 -14.10 14.41 8.24
N THR A 126 -13.40 13.92 9.26
CA THR A 126 -12.70 12.63 9.17
C THR A 126 -13.64 11.48 9.51
N ASN A 127 -13.68 10.49 8.63
CA ASN A 127 -14.37 9.24 8.86
C ASN A 127 -13.36 8.09 9.00
N ILE A 128 -13.48 7.32 10.08
CA ILE A 128 -12.62 6.15 10.30
C ILE A 128 -12.84 5.09 9.21
N GLY A 129 -14.07 4.92 8.74
CA GLY A 129 -14.40 3.96 7.67
C GLY A 129 -13.82 4.36 6.31
N GLU A 130 -13.72 5.65 6.01
CA GLU A 130 -13.05 6.12 4.80
C GLU A 130 -11.53 5.87 4.88
N LEU A 131 -10.93 6.11 6.04
CA LEU A 131 -9.51 5.84 6.29
C LEU A 131 -9.20 4.35 6.21
N GLU A 132 -10.06 3.50 6.79
CA GLU A 132 -10.01 2.05 6.65
C GLU A 132 -10.13 1.62 5.17
N SER A 133 -11.05 2.22 4.42
CA SER A 133 -11.20 1.95 2.99
C SER A 133 -9.93 2.29 2.22
N ILE A 134 -9.27 3.41 2.51
CA ILE A 134 -7.97 3.76 1.92
C ILE A 134 -6.93 2.71 2.27
N LEU A 135 -6.82 2.32 3.54
CA LEU A 135 -5.83 1.32 3.98
C LEU A 135 -6.07 -0.06 3.35
N TRP A 136 -7.32 -0.51 3.27
CA TRP A 136 -7.68 -1.77 2.62
C TRP A 136 -7.39 -1.74 1.12
N PHE A 137 -7.68 -0.63 0.46
CA PHE A 137 -7.31 -0.43 -0.94
C PHE A 137 -5.79 -0.53 -1.14
N LEU A 138 -4.99 0.16 -0.32
CA LEU A 138 -3.54 0.12 -0.40
C LEU A 138 -2.99 -1.29 -0.17
N TYR A 139 -3.57 -2.04 0.77
CA TYR A 139 -3.23 -3.43 1.01
C TYR A 139 -3.55 -4.32 -0.21
N ASP A 140 -4.75 -4.24 -0.76
CA ASP A 140 -5.13 -5.01 -1.94
C ASP A 140 -4.28 -4.65 -3.16
N LEU A 141 -3.94 -3.36 -3.33
CA LEU A 141 -3.05 -2.90 -4.38
C LEU A 141 -1.65 -3.51 -4.23
N GLN A 142 -1.05 -3.45 -3.04
CA GLN A 142 0.25 -4.06 -2.77
C GLN A 142 0.25 -5.55 -3.10
N GLN A 143 -0.76 -6.28 -2.62
CA GLN A 143 -0.89 -7.71 -2.86
C GLN A 143 -1.12 -8.03 -4.34
N THR A 144 -1.84 -7.17 -5.06
CA THR A 144 -2.08 -7.29 -6.50
C THR A 144 -0.80 -7.08 -7.31
N LEU A 145 0.00 -6.06 -6.96
CA LEU A 145 1.30 -5.82 -7.61
C LEU A 145 2.30 -6.95 -7.31
N PHE A 146 2.30 -7.45 -6.07
CA PHE A 146 3.12 -8.60 -5.69
C PHE A 146 2.74 -9.85 -6.48
N ASP A 147 1.45 -10.16 -6.59
CA ASP A 147 0.93 -11.28 -7.38
C ASP A 147 1.28 -11.14 -8.87
N ALA A 148 1.21 -9.93 -9.42
CA ALA A 148 1.56 -9.68 -10.81
C ALA A 148 3.04 -9.93 -11.08
N TYR A 149 3.91 -9.39 -10.24
CA TYR A 149 5.35 -9.50 -10.44
C TYR A 149 5.91 -10.89 -10.13
N ASN A 150 5.49 -11.48 -9.01
CA ASN A 150 6.07 -12.75 -8.52
C ASN A 150 5.30 -13.98 -9.00
N ASN A 151 4.00 -13.84 -9.24
CA ASN A 151 3.14 -14.98 -9.58
C ASN A 151 2.60 -14.93 -11.01
N GLY A 152 2.92 -13.88 -11.77
CA GLY A 152 2.45 -13.71 -13.15
C GLY A 152 0.93 -13.67 -13.25
N LYS A 153 0.23 -13.21 -12.19
CA LYS A 153 -1.23 -13.10 -12.18
C LYS A 153 -1.66 -11.75 -12.73
N ARG A 154 -2.74 -11.71 -13.48
CA ARG A 154 -3.29 -10.45 -13.99
C ARG A 154 -3.55 -9.47 -12.83
N PRO A 155 -3.09 -8.20 -12.92
CA PRO A 155 -3.21 -7.26 -11.82
C PRO A 155 -4.62 -6.66 -11.76
N PHE A 156 -5.52 -7.34 -11.05
CA PHE A 156 -6.86 -6.83 -10.74
C PHE A 156 -7.10 -6.78 -9.23
N LEU A 157 -7.73 -5.70 -8.78
CA LEU A 157 -8.14 -5.54 -7.38
C LEU A 157 -9.24 -6.55 -7.03
N LYS A 158 -9.08 -7.22 -5.90
CA LYS A 158 -9.97 -8.28 -5.41
C LYS A 158 -10.83 -7.83 -4.23
N GLY A 159 -10.59 -6.63 -3.71
CA GLY A 159 -11.18 -6.17 -2.46
C GLY A 159 -10.63 -6.92 -1.25
N ARG A 160 -9.36 -7.33 -1.30
CA ARG A 160 -8.69 -7.99 -0.17
C ARG A 160 -8.71 -7.07 1.04
N LYS A 161 -9.08 -7.64 2.19
CA LYS A 161 -8.97 -6.98 3.49
C LYS A 161 -7.81 -7.60 4.26
N PRO A 162 -7.09 -6.81 5.08
CA PRO A 162 -6.13 -7.36 6.03
C PRO A 162 -6.79 -8.43 6.90
N ASN A 163 -6.07 -9.52 7.18
CA ASN A 163 -6.55 -10.51 8.11
C ASN A 163 -6.37 -9.99 9.54
N PHE A 164 -7.46 -9.60 10.20
CA PHE A 164 -7.43 -9.10 11.57
C PHE A 164 -7.01 -10.19 12.56
N ASP A 165 -7.40 -11.45 12.33
CA ASP A 165 -7.06 -12.59 13.19
C ASP A 165 -5.54 -12.73 13.34
N PHE A 166 -4.79 -12.49 12.26
CA PHE A 166 -3.32 -12.51 12.31
C PHE A 166 -2.76 -11.48 13.29
N TYR A 167 -3.29 -10.26 13.27
CA TYR A 167 -2.83 -9.19 14.16
C TYR A 167 -3.27 -9.44 15.60
N GLU A 168 -4.51 -9.91 15.81
CA GLU A 168 -5.00 -10.27 17.14
C GLU A 168 -4.16 -11.39 17.77
N ASP A 169 -3.81 -12.42 17.00
CA ASP A 169 -2.92 -13.49 17.44
C ASP A 169 -1.52 -12.97 17.78
N ASP A 170 -0.96 -12.09 16.95
CA ASP A 170 0.37 -11.51 17.19
C ASP A 170 0.39 -10.63 18.45
N PHE A 171 -0.61 -9.77 18.62
CA PHE A 171 -0.79 -8.99 19.85
C PHE A 171 -1.00 -9.89 21.07
N GLY A 172 -1.77 -10.97 20.93
CA GLY A 172 -1.96 -11.98 21.97
C GLY A 172 -0.62 -12.58 22.42
N ARG A 173 0.20 -13.04 21.47
CA ARG A 173 1.55 -13.58 21.75
C ARG A 173 2.45 -12.56 22.43
N LEU A 174 2.45 -11.31 21.99
CA LEU A 174 3.24 -10.24 22.60
C LEU A 174 2.79 -9.95 24.05
N LEU A 175 1.48 -9.95 24.30
CA LEU A 175 0.93 -9.74 25.64
C LEU A 175 1.26 -10.91 26.57
N ASP A 176 1.22 -12.14 26.07
CA ASP A 176 1.57 -13.33 26.83
C ASP A 176 3.06 -13.35 27.19
N GLN A 177 3.93 -12.89 26.29
CA GLN A 177 5.37 -12.71 26.58
C GLN A 177 5.62 -11.69 27.70
N ILE A 178 4.84 -10.62 27.77
CA ILE A 178 4.98 -9.59 28.81
C ILE A 178 4.41 -10.09 30.15
N LYS A 179 3.31 -10.84 30.14
CA LYS A 179 2.69 -11.40 31.36
C LYS A 179 3.45 -12.59 31.95
N GLY A 180 4.30 -13.26 31.15
CA GLY A 180 5.16 -14.35 31.59
C GLY A 180 6.46 -13.92 32.30
N THR A 181 6.69 -12.61 32.45
CA THR A 181 7.78 -11.96 33.22
C THR A 181 7.23 -11.31 34.47
#